data_AF-A0A7V7VPA6-F1
#
_entry.id   AF-A0A7V7VPA6-F1
#
_cell.length_a   1.000
_cell.length_b   1.000
_cell.length_c   1.000
_cell.angle_alpha   90.00
_cell.angle_beta   90.00
_cell.angle_gamma   90.00
#
_symmetry.space_group_name_H-M   'P 1'
#
loop_
_entity.id
_entity.type
_entity.pdbx_description
1 polymer ?
#
loop_
_entity_poly.entity_id
_entity_poly.type
_entity_poly.pdbx_seq_one_letter_code
_entity_poly.pdbx_strand_id
1 'polypeptide(L)' 'MKLPNSNHKKSLLWGIDVGGTKIEGVIIDSSQQNRALHRLRVPTESPQGPEHIMR' A
#
# COMPACT_ATOMS: atom_id res chain seq x y z
N MET A 1 18.48 -35.73 10.53
CA MET A 1 17.33 -34.85 10.85
C MET A 1 17.67 -33.46 10.29
N LYS A 2 17.14 -33.08 9.11
CA LYS A 2 17.41 -31.74 8.53
C LYS A 2 16.50 -30.74 9.24
N LEU A 3 17.08 -29.73 9.86
CA LEU A 3 16.32 -28.58 10.37
C LEU A 3 15.60 -27.90 9.19
N PRO A 4 14.32 -27.53 9.29
CA PRO A 4 13.68 -26.77 8.24
C PRO A 4 14.34 -25.40 8.15
N ASN A 5 15.10 -25.17 7.08
CA ASN A 5 15.54 -23.83 6.70
C ASN A 5 14.29 -23.03 6.28
N SER A 6 13.69 -22.31 7.21
CA SER A 6 12.67 -21.30 6.92
C SER A 6 13.16 -19.91 7.33
N ASN A 7 14.30 -19.49 6.76
CA ASN A 7 14.66 -18.07 6.71
C ASN A 7 13.74 -17.35 5.71
N HIS A 8 12.44 -17.30 6.00
CA HIS A 8 11.54 -16.34 5.35
C HIS A 8 11.81 -15.01 6.05
N LYS A 9 12.75 -14.24 5.49
CA LYS A 9 13.06 -12.90 5.96
C LYS A 9 11.77 -12.08 5.84
N LYS A 10 11.11 -11.79 6.96
CA LYS A 10 9.94 -10.90 6.97
C LYS A 10 10.35 -9.58 6.33
N SER A 11 9.69 -9.24 5.24
CA SER A 11 9.88 -7.98 4.54
C SER A 11 8.54 -7.27 4.45
N LEU A 12 8.56 -5.96 4.62
CA LEU A 12 7.39 -5.14 4.42
C LEU A 12 7.28 -4.83 2.93
N LEU A 13 6.13 -5.10 2.34
CA LEU A 13 5.80 -4.63 1.01
C LEU A 13 4.91 -3.41 1.14
N TRP A 14 5.24 -2.39 0.38
CA TRP A 14 4.51 -1.14 0.24
C TRP A 14 3.90 -1.03 -1.16
N GLY A 15 2.66 -0.55 -1.23
CA GLY A 15 1.95 -0.29 -2.47
C GLY A 15 1.15 1.01 -2.40
N ILE A 16 1.02 1.68 -3.54
CA ILE A 16 0.23 2.90 -3.69
C ILE A 16 -0.73 2.69 -4.87
N ASP A 17 -2.02 2.93 -4.62
CA ASP A 17 -3.07 2.99 -5.64
C ASP A 17 -3.58 4.43 -5.74
N VAL A 18 -3.56 4.98 -6.94
CA VAL A 18 -3.94 6.38 -7.21
C VAL A 18 -5.22 6.37 -8.01
N GLY A 19 -6.35 6.50 -7.29
CA GLY A 19 -7.67 6.62 -7.89
C GLY A 19 -8.10 8.06 -8.09
N GLY A 20 -9.08 8.27 -8.97
CA GLY A 20 -9.62 9.61 -9.27
C GLY A 20 -10.32 10.29 -8.10
N THR A 21 -10.75 9.58 -7.06
CA THR A 21 -11.42 10.18 -5.86
C THR A 21 -10.63 10.00 -4.57
N LYS A 22 -9.69 9.05 -4.50
CA LYS A 22 -8.87 8.77 -3.33
C LYS A 22 -7.52 8.17 -3.75
N ILE A 23 -6.47 8.50 -2.99
CA ILE A 23 -5.18 7.81 -3.02
C ILE A 23 -5.15 6.84 -1.84
N GLU A 24 -4.66 5.64 -2.08
CA GLU A 24 -4.57 4.58 -1.08
C GLU A 24 -3.13 4.07 -0.95
N GLY A 25 -2.59 4.13 0.26
CA GLY A 25 -1.30 3.54 0.63
C GLY A 25 -1.49 2.31 1.49
N VAL A 26 -0.78 1.23 1.19
CA VAL A 26 -0.89 -0.06 1.89
C VAL A 26 0.49 -0.60 2.25
N ILE A 27 0.62 -1.13 3.47
CA ILE A 27 1.77 -1.93 3.91
C ILE A 27 1.27 -3.35 4.24
N ILE A 28 1.90 -4.38 3.68
CA ILE A 28 1.62 -5.80 3.97
C ILE A 28 2.89 -6.53 4.41
N ASP A 29 2.72 -7.57 5.23
CA ASP A 29 3.79 -8.54 5.49
C ASP A 29 3.95 -9.43 4.25
N SER A 30 5.17 -9.56 3.72
CA SER A 30 5.44 -10.42 2.56
C SER A 30 5.09 -11.89 2.78
N SER A 31 5.06 -12.35 4.04
CA SER A 31 4.65 -13.70 4.41
C SER A 31 3.13 -13.88 4.55
N GLN A 32 2.36 -12.78 4.64
CA GLN A 32 0.91 -12.78 4.86
C GLN A 32 0.23 -11.69 4.02
N GLN A 33 0.07 -11.97 2.74
CA GLN A 33 -0.44 -10.99 1.76
C GLN A 33 -1.96 -10.80 1.78
N ASN A 34 -2.69 -11.58 2.58
CA ASN A 34 -4.15 -11.50 2.67
C ASN A 34 -4.67 -10.35 3.53
N ARG A 35 -3.78 -9.62 4.23
CA ARG A 35 -4.17 -8.56 5.15
C ARG A 35 -3.17 -7.40 5.14
N ALA A 36 -3.71 -6.18 5.03
CA ALA A 36 -2.94 -4.96 5.27
C ALA A 36 -2.57 -4.81 6.75
N LEU A 37 -1.29 -4.59 7.03
CA LEU A 37 -0.80 -4.17 8.34
C LEU A 37 -1.22 -2.72 8.61
N HIS A 38 -1.03 -1.86 7.60
CA HIS A 38 -1.48 -0.48 7.61
C HIS A 38 -2.13 -0.13 6.28
N ARG A 39 -3.14 0.73 6.35
CA ARG A 39 -3.87 1.25 5.21
C ARG A 39 -4.19 2.71 5.47
N LEU A 40 -3.78 3.58 4.56
CA LEU A 40 -4.10 5.00 4.58
C LEU A 40 -4.89 5.35 3.32
N ARG A 41 -5.96 6.14 3.49
CA ARG A 41 -6.75 6.66 2.37
C ARG A 41 -6.85 8.17 2.50
N VAL A 42 -6.44 8.87 1.46
CA VAL A 42 -6.50 10.33 1.38
C VAL A 42 -7.46 10.69 0.24
N PRO A 43 -8.50 11.50 0.48
CA PRO A 43 -9.34 12.02 -0.60
C PRO A 43 -8.49 12.76 -1.63
N THR A 44 -8.76 12.54 -2.91
CA THR A 44 -8.21 13.43 -3.93
C THR A 44 -9.05 14.69 -4.03
N GLU A 45 -8.41 15.73 -4.53
CA GLU A 45 -9.05 17.00 -4.84
C GLU A 45 -9.55 17.05 -6.29
N SER A 46 -9.67 15.89 -6.94
CA SER A 46 -10.20 15.76 -8.30
C SER A 46 -11.54 16.48 -8.53
N PRO A 47 -12.49 16.54 -7.56
CA PRO A 47 -13.69 17.36 -7.71
C PRO A 47 -13.42 18.87 -7.90
N GLN A 48 -12.25 19.38 -7.52
CA GLN A 48 -11.86 20.78 -7.67
C GLN A 48 -11.37 21.12 -9.11
N GLY A 49 -11.32 20.12 -10.01
CA GLY A 49 -10.93 20.30 -11.40
C GLY A 49 -9.41 20.34 -11.63
N PRO A 50 -8.97 20.32 -12.90
CA PRO A 50 -7.55 20.26 -13.26
C PRO A 50 -6.75 21.52 -12.87
N GLU A 51 -7.43 22.67 -12.75
CA GLU A 51 -6.86 23.95 -12.29
C GLU A 51 -6.16 23.82 -10.93
N HIS A 52 -6.68 22.95 -10.06
CA HIS A 52 -6.15 22.75 -8.72
C HIS A 52 -4.84 21.95 -8.69
N ILE A 53 -4.54 21.20 -9.77
CA ILE A 53 -3.36 20.33 -9.89
C ILE A 53 -2.15 21.11 -10.42
N MET A 54 -2.36 22.20 -11.18
CA MET A 54 -1.31 22.94 -11.92
C MET A 54 -0.57 24.00 -11.08
N ARG A 55 -0.54 23.90 -9.75
CA ARG A 55 0.15 24.85 -8.87
C ARG A 55 1.61 24.49 -8.59
#